data_AF-A0A662GWL1-F1
#
_entry.id   AF-A0A662GWL1-F1
#
_cell.length_a   1.000
_cell.length_b   1.000
_cell.length_c   1.000
_cell.angle_alpha   90.00
_cell.angle_beta   90.00
_cell.angle_gamma   90.00
#
_symmetry.space_group_name_H-M   'P 1'
#
loop_
_entity.id
_entity.type
_entity.pdbx_description
1 polymer ?
#
loop_
_entity_poly.entity_id
_entity_poly.type
_entity_poly.pdbx_seq_one_letter_code
_entity_poly.pdbx_strand_id
1 'polypeptide(L)'
;MADAIIVKGVAARKLKEEAKKLDLGLDEYLLDLLTQNLDPRDRAKEYVEASEELLAEARKELEKGNVRQAAEKVWGSAALAVKAYASWKDDKRLTSHKELWEYKRKLEEELGEWVYDAWMAANGMHTCFYEDWCTKEDVKEALTRVKKLVEASSPKGLSTQIGISVNRTSL
;
A
#
# COMPACT_ATOMS: atom_id res chain seq x y z
N MET A 1 -3.85 -20.51 2.86
CA MET A 1 -5.18 -20.56 2.22
C MET A 1 -5.77 -19.18 2.41
N ALA A 2 -6.48 -18.61 1.43
CA ALA A 2 -7.18 -17.34 1.67
C ALA A 2 -8.42 -17.67 2.52
N ASP A 3 -8.49 -17.12 3.72
CA ASP A 3 -9.65 -17.29 4.58
C ASP A 3 -10.79 -16.40 4.05
N ALA A 4 -11.91 -17.02 3.68
CA ALA A 4 -13.06 -16.30 3.14
C ALA A 4 -14.02 -15.90 4.26
N ILE A 5 -14.17 -14.59 4.49
CA ILE A 5 -15.14 -14.04 5.44
C ILE A 5 -16.40 -13.58 4.69
N ILE A 6 -17.56 -14.13 5.04
CA ILE A 6 -18.84 -13.75 4.43
C ILE A 6 -19.61 -12.82 5.37
N VAL A 7 -19.61 -11.52 5.08
CA VAL A 7 -20.44 -10.53 5.75
C VAL A 7 -21.75 -10.33 4.98
N LYS A 8 -22.91 -10.31 5.66
CA LYS A 8 -24.24 -10.18 5.03
C LYS A 8 -25.06 -9.03 5.62
N GLY A 9 -26.14 -8.66 4.92
CA GLY A 9 -27.15 -7.73 5.41
C GLY A 9 -26.64 -6.30 5.62
N VAL A 10 -27.09 -5.66 6.70
CA VAL A 10 -26.80 -4.25 7.01
C VAL A 10 -25.30 -3.98 7.14
N ALA A 11 -24.56 -4.90 7.76
CA ALA A 11 -23.11 -4.76 7.95
C ALA A 11 -22.37 -4.71 6.61
N ALA A 12 -22.66 -5.64 5.70
CA ALA A 12 -22.03 -5.68 4.37
C ALA A 12 -22.30 -4.42 3.56
N ARG A 13 -23.54 -3.91 3.61
CA ARG A 13 -23.93 -2.67 2.93
C ARG A 13 -23.18 -1.47 3.51
N LYS A 14 -23.15 -1.34 4.85
CA LYS A 14 -22.44 -0.24 5.53
C LYS A 14 -20.94 -0.26 5.22
N LEU A 15 -20.29 -1.42 5.27
CA LEU A 15 -18.87 -1.54 4.95
C LEU A 15 -18.57 -1.05 3.53
N LYS A 16 -19.39 -1.44 2.54
CA LYS A 16 -19.24 -1.00 1.15
C LYS A 16 -19.51 0.50 0.97
N GLU A 17 -20.54 1.04 1.64
CA GLU A 17 -20.87 2.46 1.59
C GLU A 17 -19.74 3.32 2.17
N GLU A 18 -19.19 2.94 3.33
CA GLU A 18 -18.11 3.71 3.97
C GLU A 18 -16.78 3.58 3.22
N ALA A 19 -16.41 2.38 2.76
CA ALA A 19 -15.20 2.20 1.93
C ALA A 19 -15.27 3.07 0.68
N LYS A 20 -16.41 3.10 -0.01
CA LYS A 20 -16.61 3.90 -1.21
C LYS A 20 -16.52 5.41 -0.96
N LYS A 21 -17.00 5.92 0.19
CA LYS A 21 -16.87 7.34 0.53
C LYS A 21 -15.43 7.80 0.67
N LEU A 22 -14.55 6.87 1.06
CA LEU A 22 -13.12 7.11 1.26
C LEU A 22 -12.28 6.76 0.01
N ASP A 23 -12.95 6.32 -1.06
CA ASP A 23 -12.33 5.79 -2.28
C ASP A 23 -11.45 4.55 -2.03
N LEU A 24 -11.75 3.77 -0.99
CA LEU A 24 -10.93 2.61 -0.60
C LEU A 24 -11.55 1.29 -1.07
N GLY A 25 -10.69 0.30 -1.31
CA GLY A 25 -11.09 -1.10 -1.40
C GLY A 25 -11.65 -1.61 -0.06
N LEU A 26 -12.47 -2.67 -0.11
CA LEU A 26 -13.09 -3.22 1.11
C LEU A 26 -12.05 -3.75 2.09
N ASP A 27 -11.05 -4.50 1.60
CA ASP A 27 -10.00 -5.08 2.44
C ASP A 27 -9.12 -3.99 3.06
N GLU A 28 -8.81 -2.95 2.29
CA GLU A 28 -8.08 -1.77 2.77
C GLU A 28 -8.86 -1.03 3.87
N TYR A 29 -10.16 -0.82 3.66
CA TYR A 29 -11.02 -0.17 4.66
C TYR A 29 -11.14 -1.00 5.94
N LEU A 30 -11.28 -2.33 5.82
CA LEU A 30 -11.33 -3.23 6.98
C LEU A 30 -10.02 -3.20 7.76
N LEU A 31 -8.87 -3.25 7.08
CA LEU A 31 -7.57 -3.16 7.74
C LEU A 31 -7.40 -1.81 8.46
N ASP A 32 -7.80 -0.71 7.82
CA ASP A 32 -7.78 0.63 8.45
C ASP A 32 -8.68 0.69 9.70
N LEU A 33 -9.88 0.12 9.65
CA LEU A 33 -10.79 0.03 10.80
C LEU A 33 -10.22 -0.82 11.94
N LEU A 34 -9.61 -1.96 11.63
CA LEU A 34 -9.08 -2.90 12.64
C LEU A 34 -7.81 -2.35 13.31
N THR A 35 -7.03 -1.56 12.60
CA THR A 35 -5.75 -1.01 13.09
C THR A 35 -5.88 0.37 13.73
N GLN A 36 -7.07 1.00 13.72
CA GLN A 36 -7.25 2.39 14.15
C GLN A 36 -6.82 2.68 15.60
N ASN A 37 -6.91 1.69 16.50
CA ASN A 37 -6.60 1.83 17.93
C ASN A 37 -5.25 1.22 18.32
N LEU A 38 -4.47 0.72 17.36
CA LEU A 38 -3.15 0.18 17.62
C LEU A 38 -2.14 1.30 17.89
N ASP A 39 -1.06 0.95 18.60
CA ASP A 39 0.14 1.78 18.64
C ASP A 39 0.62 2.07 17.20
N PRO A 40 1.11 3.27 16.89
CA PRO A 40 1.45 3.65 15.53
C PRO A 40 2.52 2.75 14.90
N ARG A 41 3.42 2.18 15.71
CA ARG A 41 4.45 1.25 15.25
C ARG A 41 3.90 -0.13 14.96
N ASP A 42 2.93 -0.59 15.74
CA ASP A 42 2.27 -1.87 15.49
C ASP A 42 1.35 -1.78 14.28
N ARG A 43 0.57 -0.69 14.14
CA ARG A 43 -0.19 -0.39 12.93
C ARG A 43 0.67 -0.38 11.67
N ALA A 44 1.87 0.20 11.75
CA ALA A 44 2.80 0.20 10.62
C ALA A 44 3.27 -1.21 10.23
N LYS A 45 3.46 -2.12 11.20
CA LYS A 45 3.82 -3.52 10.92
C LYS A 45 2.69 -4.24 10.19
N GLU A 46 1.45 -4.10 10.68
CA GLU A 46 0.26 -4.70 10.05
C GLU A 46 0.10 -4.24 8.59
N TYR A 47 0.30 -2.95 8.32
CA TYR A 47 0.26 -2.43 6.95
C TYR A 47 1.36 -3.00 6.05
N VAL A 48 2.57 -3.21 6.57
CA VAL A 48 3.67 -3.80 5.80
C VAL A 48 3.41 -5.26 5.50
N GLU A 49 2.97 -6.03 6.50
CA GLU A 49 2.62 -7.44 6.34
C GLU A 49 1.51 -7.62 5.29
N ALA A 50 0.41 -6.88 5.41
CA ALA A 50 -0.65 -6.89 4.42
C ALA A 50 -0.18 -6.44 3.02
N SER A 51 0.74 -5.48 2.94
CA SER A 51 1.32 -5.05 1.66
C SER A 51 2.16 -6.15 1.00
N GLU A 52 2.95 -6.89 1.78
CA GLU A 52 3.74 -8.03 1.31
C GLU A 52 2.84 -9.18 0.81
N GLU A 53 1.75 -9.45 1.53
CA GLU A 53 0.73 -10.42 1.12
C GLU A 53 0.08 -10.03 -0.20
N LEU A 54 -0.33 -8.77 -0.36
CA LEU A 54 -0.90 -8.27 -1.62
C LEU A 54 0.07 -8.42 -2.79
N LEU A 55 1.38 -8.17 -2.61
CA LEU A 55 2.36 -8.42 -3.66
C LEU A 55 2.49 -9.90 -4.01
N ALA A 56 2.42 -10.80 -3.01
CA ALA A 56 2.44 -12.23 -3.24
C ALA A 56 1.18 -12.70 -3.99
N GLU A 57 0.01 -12.15 -3.66
CA GLU A 57 -1.22 -12.43 -4.36
C GLU A 57 -1.25 -11.85 -5.78
N ALA A 58 -0.74 -10.63 -5.98
CA ALA A 58 -0.63 -10.02 -7.29
C ALA A 58 0.18 -10.91 -8.25
N ARG A 59 1.28 -11.51 -7.78
CA ARG A 59 2.06 -12.50 -8.55
C ARG A 59 1.21 -13.72 -8.92
N LYS A 60 0.46 -14.29 -7.98
CA LYS A 60 -0.42 -15.45 -8.23
C LYS A 60 -1.53 -15.12 -9.22
N GLU A 61 -2.14 -13.94 -9.13
CA GLU A 61 -3.16 -13.51 -10.09
C GLU A 61 -2.57 -13.33 -11.49
N LEU A 62 -1.35 -12.79 -11.59
CA LEU A 62 -0.67 -12.63 -12.85
C LEU A 62 -0.32 -13.98 -13.52
N GLU A 63 0.10 -14.98 -12.73
CA GLU A 63 0.33 -16.36 -13.18
C GLU A 63 -0.94 -16.99 -13.76
N LYS A 64 -2.09 -16.73 -13.16
CA LYS A 64 -3.42 -17.17 -13.66
C LYS A 64 -3.90 -16.38 -14.88
N GLY A 65 -3.20 -15.31 -15.25
CA GLY A 65 -3.62 -14.41 -16.33
C GLY A 65 -4.65 -13.35 -15.92
N ASN A 66 -4.95 -13.21 -14.64
CA ASN A 66 -5.91 -12.25 -14.10
C ASN A 66 -5.24 -10.87 -13.95
N VAL A 67 -4.91 -10.23 -15.07
CA VAL A 67 -4.13 -8.97 -15.12
C VAL A 67 -4.78 -7.88 -14.27
N ARG A 68 -6.08 -7.65 -14.45
CA ARG A 68 -6.86 -6.64 -13.71
C ARG A 68 -6.80 -6.83 -12.19
N GLN A 69 -6.89 -8.09 -11.73
CA GLN A 69 -6.82 -8.42 -10.31
C GLN A 69 -5.40 -8.32 -9.75
N ALA A 70 -4.39 -8.61 -10.56
CA ALA A 70 -3.01 -8.37 -10.18
C ALA A 70 -2.73 -6.86 -10.03
N ALA A 71 -3.24 -6.04 -10.95
CA ALA A 71 -3.11 -4.58 -10.90
C ALA A 71 -3.73 -3.98 -9.62
N GLU A 72 -4.96 -4.39 -9.27
CA GLU A 72 -5.63 -3.96 -8.02
C GLU A 72 -4.76 -4.23 -6.78
N LYS A 73 -4.18 -5.42 -6.69
CA LYS A 73 -3.33 -5.83 -5.57
C LYS A 73 -2.02 -5.04 -5.51
N VAL A 74 -1.42 -4.72 -6.65
CA VAL A 74 -0.22 -3.85 -6.71
C VAL A 74 -0.55 -2.44 -6.22
N TRP A 75 -1.71 -1.89 -6.62
CA TRP A 75 -2.18 -0.61 -6.11
C TRP A 75 -2.36 -0.62 -4.58
N GLY A 76 -3.13 -1.60 -4.07
CA GLY A 76 -3.38 -1.73 -2.63
C GLY A 76 -2.07 -1.88 -1.82
N SER A 77 -1.10 -2.64 -2.34
CA SER A 77 0.21 -2.77 -1.72
C SER A 77 0.94 -1.42 -1.59
N ALA A 78 0.95 -0.61 -2.65
CA ALA A 78 1.57 0.71 -2.63
C ALA A 78 0.87 1.66 -1.65
N ALA A 79 -0.46 1.66 -1.63
CA ALA A 79 -1.25 2.46 -0.69
C ALA A 79 -0.89 2.12 0.77
N LEU A 80 -0.86 0.82 1.11
CA LEU A 80 -0.48 0.35 2.45
C LEU A 80 0.98 0.68 2.79
N ALA A 81 1.90 0.64 1.83
CA ALA A 81 3.29 1.02 2.06
C ALA A 81 3.44 2.50 2.46
N VAL A 82 2.65 3.39 1.85
CA VAL A 82 2.62 4.82 2.22
C VAL A 82 2.00 5.01 3.61
N LYS A 83 0.90 4.30 3.91
CA LYS A 83 0.28 4.33 5.25
C LYS A 83 1.22 3.81 6.33
N ALA A 84 1.97 2.73 6.06
CA ALA A 84 2.97 2.18 6.97
C ALA A 84 4.04 3.22 7.33
N TYR A 85 4.60 3.87 6.32
CA TYR A 85 5.60 4.92 6.52
C TYR A 85 5.04 6.09 7.34
N ALA A 86 3.84 6.55 7.01
CA ALA A 86 3.16 7.64 7.72
C ALA A 86 2.91 7.31 9.19
N SER A 87 2.42 6.10 9.46
CA SER A 87 2.14 5.64 10.81
C SER A 87 3.43 5.51 11.63
N TRP A 88 4.48 4.94 11.05
CA TRP A 88 5.75 4.74 11.74
C TRP A 88 6.51 6.04 12.01
N LYS A 89 6.59 6.91 11.00
CA LYS A 89 7.44 8.11 11.04
C LYS A 89 6.79 9.26 11.78
N ASP A 90 5.51 9.48 11.51
CA ASP A 90 4.80 10.72 11.88
C ASP A 90 3.62 10.48 12.83
N ASP A 91 3.32 9.24 13.20
CA ASP A 91 2.06 8.88 13.86
C ASP A 91 0.83 9.43 13.11
N LYS A 92 0.85 9.27 11.78
CA LYS A 92 -0.26 9.69 10.93
C LYS A 92 -1.02 8.50 10.38
N ARG A 93 -2.34 8.55 10.53
CA ARG A 93 -3.28 7.64 9.88
C ARG A 93 -3.83 8.31 8.63
N LEU A 94 -3.51 7.75 7.46
CA LEU A 94 -3.99 8.24 6.17
C LEU A 94 -5.22 7.44 5.75
N THR A 95 -6.30 8.13 5.42
CA THR A 95 -7.66 7.59 5.29
C THR A 95 -8.30 7.85 3.94
N SER A 96 -7.60 8.53 3.03
CA SER A 96 -8.07 8.79 1.67
C SER A 96 -6.92 8.78 0.66
N HIS A 97 -7.23 8.52 -0.60
CA HIS A 97 -6.25 8.60 -1.70
C HIS A 97 -5.60 9.99 -1.82
N LYS A 98 -6.34 11.06 -1.51
CA LYS A 98 -5.79 12.42 -1.49
C LYS A 98 -4.65 12.55 -0.47
N GLU A 99 -4.85 12.03 0.74
CA GLU A 99 -3.82 12.07 1.78
C GLU A 99 -2.59 11.23 1.40
N LEU A 100 -2.79 10.08 0.74
CA LEU A 100 -1.66 9.29 0.21
C LEU A 100 -0.86 10.09 -0.84
N TRP A 101 -1.57 10.78 -1.75
CA TRP A 101 -0.95 11.58 -2.80
C TRP A 101 -0.15 12.78 -2.26
N GLU A 102 -0.64 13.39 -1.19
CA GLU A 102 0.08 14.47 -0.51
C GLU A 102 1.29 13.91 0.25
N TYR A 103 1.10 12.82 0.99
CA TYR A 103 2.14 12.26 1.86
C TYR A 103 3.29 11.61 1.10
N LYS A 104 3.06 11.04 -0.09
CA LYS A 104 4.13 10.44 -0.92
C LYS A 104 5.25 11.44 -1.26
N ARG A 105 4.99 12.75 -1.25
CA ARG A 105 6.06 13.77 -1.43
C ARG A 105 7.10 13.72 -0.32
N LYS A 106 6.68 13.47 0.91
CA LYS A 106 7.61 13.28 2.03
C LYS A 106 8.45 12.01 1.85
N LEU A 107 7.84 10.93 1.34
CA LEU A 107 8.61 9.72 1.01
C LEU A 107 9.64 10.00 -0.09
N GLU A 108 9.31 10.79 -1.12
CA GLU A 108 10.27 11.21 -2.16
C GLU A 108 11.45 11.98 -1.56
N GLU A 109 11.18 12.94 -0.67
CA GLU A 109 12.20 13.74 0.02
C GLU A 109 13.12 12.87 0.89
N GLU A 110 12.57 11.88 1.61
CA GLU A 110 13.34 11.08 2.58
C GLU A 110 13.98 9.81 1.98
N LEU A 111 13.33 9.18 0.99
CA LEU A 111 13.76 7.90 0.40
C LEU A 111 14.37 8.06 -0.99
N GLY A 112 14.13 9.20 -1.66
CA GLY A 112 14.65 9.55 -2.97
C GLY A 112 13.59 9.58 -4.08
N GLU A 113 13.95 10.25 -5.19
CA GLU A 113 13.05 10.55 -6.32
C GLU A 113 12.40 9.31 -6.95
N TRP A 114 13.03 8.13 -6.85
CA TRP A 114 12.49 6.87 -7.37
C TRP A 114 11.11 6.50 -6.77
N VAL A 115 10.76 7.06 -5.60
CA VAL A 115 9.43 6.91 -5.00
C VAL A 115 8.35 7.47 -5.91
N TYR A 116 8.63 8.58 -6.61
CA TYR A 116 7.70 9.15 -7.59
C TYR A 116 7.36 8.12 -8.67
N ASP A 117 8.37 7.46 -9.22
CA ASP A 117 8.19 6.45 -10.25
C ASP A 117 7.41 5.23 -9.72
N ALA A 118 7.67 4.81 -8.49
CA ALA A 118 6.93 3.73 -7.86
C ALA A 118 5.46 4.09 -7.63
N TRP A 119 5.20 5.30 -7.14
CA TRP A 119 3.86 5.83 -6.92
C TRP A 119 3.09 5.95 -8.24
N MET A 120 3.72 6.50 -9.29
CA MET A 120 3.09 6.65 -10.59
C MET A 120 2.84 5.31 -11.28
N ALA A 121 3.74 4.33 -11.14
CA ALA A 121 3.48 2.97 -11.60
C ALA A 121 2.28 2.33 -10.88
N ALA A 122 2.16 2.52 -9.56
CA ALA A 122 1.00 2.05 -8.79
C ALA A 122 -0.30 2.74 -9.22
N ASN A 123 -0.28 4.05 -9.49
CA ASN A 123 -1.45 4.75 -10.02
C ASN A 123 -1.86 4.23 -11.41
N GLY A 124 -0.90 3.88 -12.26
CA GLY A 124 -1.18 3.19 -13.52
C GLY A 124 -1.90 1.85 -13.31
N MET A 125 -1.57 1.10 -12.25
CA MET A 125 -2.27 -0.12 -11.89
C MET A 125 -3.69 0.13 -11.37
N HIS A 126 -3.89 1.22 -10.62
CA HIS A 126 -5.23 1.64 -10.19
C HIS A 126 -6.12 1.99 -11.39
N THR A 127 -5.59 2.76 -12.35
CA THR A 127 -6.28 3.03 -13.62
C THR A 127 -6.56 1.74 -14.37
N CYS A 128 -5.58 0.83 -14.49
CA CYS A 128 -5.79 -0.46 -15.14
C CYS A 128 -6.89 -1.28 -14.47
N PHE A 129 -6.99 -1.27 -13.15
CA PHE A 129 -8.05 -1.97 -12.45
C PHE A 129 -9.45 -1.48 -12.85
N TYR A 130 -9.63 -0.19 -13.14
CA TYR A 130 -10.94 0.31 -13.60
C TYR A 130 -11.15 0.12 -15.10
N GLU A 131 -10.12 0.44 -15.88
CA GLU A 131 -10.22 0.67 -17.32
C GLU A 131 -9.75 -0.54 -18.17
N ASP A 132 -9.07 -1.51 -17.56
CA ASP A 132 -8.55 -2.73 -18.20
C ASP A 132 -7.53 -2.45 -19.33
N TRP A 133 -6.74 -1.39 -19.19
CA TRP A 133 -5.79 -0.94 -20.24
C TRP A 133 -4.41 -1.61 -20.21
N CYS A 134 -4.04 -2.25 -19.11
CA CYS A 134 -2.67 -2.74 -18.92
C CYS A 134 -2.47 -4.18 -19.37
N THR A 135 -1.21 -4.52 -19.64
CA THR A 135 -0.74 -5.84 -19.99
C THR A 135 -0.03 -6.53 -18.82
N LYS A 136 0.37 -7.79 -19.00
CA LYS A 136 1.16 -8.50 -17.99
C LYS A 136 2.50 -7.82 -17.73
N GLU A 137 3.08 -7.22 -18.76
CA GLU A 137 4.37 -6.56 -18.74
C GLU A 137 4.30 -5.29 -17.87
N ASP A 138 3.24 -4.51 -18.01
CA ASP A 138 3.00 -3.33 -17.18
C ASP A 138 2.88 -3.70 -15.69
N VAL A 139 2.16 -4.80 -15.39
CA VAL A 139 2.01 -5.29 -14.01
C VAL A 139 3.34 -5.78 -13.43
N LYS A 140 4.19 -6.47 -14.21
CA LYS A 140 5.53 -6.89 -13.76
C LYS A 140 6.42 -5.70 -13.41
N GLU A 141 6.33 -4.66 -14.22
CA GLU A 141 7.11 -3.43 -14.09
C GLU A 141 6.66 -2.64 -12.85
N ALA A 142 5.35 -2.56 -12.61
CA ALA A 142 4.78 -1.99 -11.39
C ALA A 142 5.13 -2.83 -10.13
N LEU A 143 5.02 -4.17 -10.20
CA LEU A 143 5.40 -5.08 -9.11
C LEU A 143 6.82 -4.84 -8.64
N THR A 144 7.75 -4.67 -9.57
CA THR A 144 9.18 -4.44 -9.26
C THR A 144 9.38 -3.13 -8.49
N ARG A 145 8.75 -2.04 -8.95
CA ARG A 145 8.85 -0.73 -8.28
C ARG A 145 8.15 -0.71 -6.92
N VAL A 146 6.93 -1.26 -6.84
CA VAL A 146 6.16 -1.26 -5.60
C VAL A 146 6.82 -2.16 -4.56
N LYS A 147 7.40 -3.31 -4.96
CA LYS A 147 8.19 -4.14 -4.03
C LYS A 147 9.32 -3.34 -3.36
N LYS A 148 10.06 -2.53 -4.13
CA LYS A 148 11.10 -1.65 -3.59
C LYS A 148 10.52 -0.61 -2.61
N LEU A 149 9.34 -0.07 -2.92
CA LEU A 149 8.63 0.86 -2.02
C LEU A 149 8.27 0.19 -0.69
N VAL A 150 7.71 -1.02 -0.71
CA VAL A 150 7.36 -1.79 0.49
C VAL A 150 8.59 -2.07 1.35
N GLU A 151 9.68 -2.55 0.74
CA GLU A 151 10.94 -2.84 1.44
C GLU A 151 11.48 -1.59 2.15
N ALA A 152 11.44 -0.43 1.48
CA ALA A 152 11.88 0.86 2.04
C ALA A 152 10.96 1.39 3.15
N SER A 153 9.65 1.12 3.05
CA SER A 153 8.65 1.53 4.06
C SER A 153 8.56 0.58 5.27
N SER A 154 9.27 -0.55 5.25
CA SER A 154 9.26 -1.51 6.35
C SER A 154 9.99 -0.97 7.60
N PRO A 155 9.59 -1.34 8.84
CA PRO A 155 10.33 -1.00 10.05
C PRO A 155 11.82 -1.38 10.02
N LYS A 156 12.18 -2.45 9.30
CA LYS A 156 13.57 -2.88 9.05
C LYS A 156 14.29 -1.95 8.06
N GLY A 157 13.63 -1.53 6.98
CA GLY A 157 14.14 -0.51 6.06
C GLY A 157 14.32 0.86 6.74
N LEU A 158 13.32 1.25 7.53
CA LEU A 158 13.28 2.50 8.29
C LEU A 158 14.37 2.56 9.39
N SER A 159 14.58 1.48 10.14
CA SER A 159 15.63 1.41 11.18
C SER A 159 17.05 1.45 10.58
N THR A 160 17.24 0.84 9.40
CA THR A 160 18.52 0.90 8.67
C THR A 160 18.82 2.31 8.16
N GLN A 161 17.82 3.05 7.68
CA GLN A 161 18.01 4.42 7.19
C GLN A 161 18.18 5.47 8.31
N ILE A 162 17.46 5.33 9.43
CA ILE A 162 17.65 6.21 10.59
C ILE A 162 19.08 6.07 11.13
N GLY A 163 19.64 4.85 11.18
CA GLY A 163 21.04 4.62 11.56
C GLY A 163 22.05 5.31 10.62
N ILE A 164 21.74 5.42 9.33
CA ILE A 164 22.59 6.13 8.34
C ILE A 164 22.46 7.66 8.49
N SER A 165 21.25 8.17 8.75
CA SER A 165 21.01 9.60 8.93
C SER A 165 21.69 10.17 10.18
N VAL A 166 21.64 9.46 11.32
CA VAL A 166 22.31 9.85 12.58
C VAL A 166 23.83 9.87 12.43
N ASN A 167 24.41 8.96 11.64
CA ASN A 167 25.86 8.93 11.37
C ASN A 167 26.34 10.04 10.42
N ARG A 168 25.46 10.63 9.59
CA ARG A 168 25.83 11.76 8.71
C ARG A 168 25.77 13.13 9.39
N THR A 169 25.07 13.25 10.51
CA THR A 169 25.00 14.51 11.29
C THR A 169 26.09 14.64 12.35
N SER A 170 27.00 13.66 12.43
CA SER A 170 28.07 13.57 13.43
C SER A 170 29.49 13.78 12.85
N LEU A 171 29.63 14.43 11.70
CA LEU A 171 30.91 14.78 11.08
C LEU A 171 30.96 16.26 10.69
#